data_AF-A0A2J8VYX2-F1
#
_entry.id   AF-A0A2J8VYX2-F1
#
_cell.length_a   1.000
_cell.length_b   1.000
_cell.length_c   1.000
_cell.angle_alpha   90.00
_cell.angle_beta   90.00
_cell.angle_gamma   90.00
#
_symmetry.space_group_name_H-M   'P 1'
#
loop_
_entity.id
_entity.type
_entity.pdbx_description
1 polymer ?
#
loop_
_entity_poly.entity_id
_entity_poly.type
_entity_poly.pdbx_seq_one_letter_code
_entity_poly.pdbx_strand_id
1 'polypeptide(L)' 'MDPNCSCAAGCCSCCPVGCAKCAKGCICKGASEKCSCCA' A
#
# COMPACT_ATOMS: atom_id res chain seq x y z
N MET A 1 9.18 9.75 7.35
CA MET A 1 7.76 9.31 7.35
C MET A 1 6.96 10.52 6.92
N ASP A 2 6.74 10.64 5.62
CA ASP A 2 6.63 11.91 4.89
C ASP A 2 5.33 11.98 4.04
N PRO A 3 4.67 13.14 3.90
CA PRO A 3 3.21 13.32 3.81
C PRO A 3 2.53 13.17 2.43
N ASN A 4 2.99 12.29 1.54
CA ASN A 4 2.18 11.98 0.36
C ASN A 4 2.41 10.53 -0.07
N CYS A 5 1.57 9.61 0.41
CA CYS A 5 1.66 8.20 0.07
C CYS A 5 1.25 7.97 -1.39
N SER A 6 2.13 8.36 -2.31
CA SER A 6 2.12 8.04 -3.72
C SER A 6 2.87 6.74 -3.94
N CYS A 7 2.41 5.64 -3.32
CA CYS A 7 2.87 4.25 -3.48
C CYS A 7 4.34 4.05 -3.94
N ALA A 8 5.29 4.82 -3.40
CA ALA A 8 6.71 4.67 -3.70
C ALA A 8 7.17 3.34 -3.10
N ALA A 9 8.19 2.72 -3.69
CA ALA A 9 8.67 1.39 -3.30
C ALA A 9 8.70 1.24 -1.76
N GLY A 10 7.85 0.35 -1.23
CA GLY A 10 7.77 0.07 0.20
C GLY A 10 6.57 0.63 0.98
N CYS A 11 5.52 1.19 0.36
CA CYS A 11 4.32 1.63 1.13
C CYS A 11 3.66 0.49 1.92
N CYS A 12 3.67 -0.71 1.34
CA CYS A 12 3.29 -1.96 1.97
C CYS A 12 3.92 -3.10 1.15
N SER A 13 4.34 -4.17 1.81
CA SER A 13 4.86 -5.37 1.14
C SER A 13 3.75 -6.27 0.59
N CYS A 14 2.52 -6.08 1.05
CA CYS A 14 1.39 -6.97 0.74
C CYS A 14 0.66 -6.71 -0.57
N CYS A 15 0.89 -5.58 -1.23
CA CYS A 15 0.19 -5.21 -2.46
C CYS A 15 1.20 -4.79 -3.54
N PRO A 16 0.92 -5.05 -4.84
CA PRO A 16 1.85 -4.74 -5.92
C PRO A 16 2.09 -3.24 -6.06
N VAL A 17 3.26 -2.87 -6.59
CA VAL A 17 3.59 -1.48 -6.97
C VAL A 17 2.51 -0.96 -7.92
N GLY A 18 1.97 0.22 -7.62
CA GLY A 18 0.89 0.82 -8.39
C GLY A 18 -0.52 0.36 -8.02
N CYS A 19 -0.72 -0.28 -6.86
CA CYS A 19 -2.05 -0.62 -6.37
C CYS A 19 -2.97 0.63 -6.34
N ALA A 20 -4.06 0.62 -7.10
CA ALA A 20 -4.96 1.77 -7.27
C ALA A 20 -5.60 2.23 -5.94
N LYS A 21 -5.86 1.30 -5.02
CA LYS A 21 -6.36 1.60 -3.67
C LYS A 21 -5.26 2.28 -2.85
N CYS A 22 -4.02 1.78 -2.87
CA CYS A 22 -2.90 2.37 -2.16
C CYS A 22 -2.43 3.70 -2.75
N ALA A 23 -2.59 3.93 -4.06
CA ALA A 23 -2.23 5.18 -4.72
C ALA A 23 -3.04 6.39 -4.22
N LYS A 24 -4.22 6.15 -3.64
CA LYS A 24 -5.04 7.18 -2.97
C LYS A 24 -4.71 7.31 -1.48
N GLY A 25 -3.91 6.40 -0.93
CA GLY A 25 -3.61 6.25 0.49
C GLY A 25 -3.62 4.78 0.89
N CYS A 26 -2.47 4.26 1.36
CA CYS A 26 -2.37 2.86 1.77
C CYS A 26 -3.19 2.58 3.05
N ILE A 27 -4.17 1.68 2.96
CA ILE A 27 -5.00 1.23 4.08
C ILE A 27 -4.53 -0.08 4.70
N CYS A 28 -3.44 -0.63 4.18
CA CYS A 28 -2.91 -1.92 4.59
C CYS A 28 -2.25 -1.74 5.95
N LYS A 29 -3.00 -2.03 7.03
CA LYS A 29 -2.56 -1.94 8.43
C LYS A 29 -1.51 -3.02 8.76
N GLY A 30 -0.32 -2.94 8.16
CA GLY A 30 0.80 -3.85 8.46
C GLY A 30 0.61 -5.29 8.01
N ALA A 31 -0.18 -5.54 6.96
CA ALA A 31 -0.25 -6.87 6.36
C ALA A 31 1.11 -7.20 5.71
N SER A 32 1.71 -8.34 6.06
CA SER A 32 3.06 -8.69 5.60
C SER A 32 3.10 -9.26 4.18
N GLU A 33 2.13 -10.09 3.78
CA GLU A 33 2.18 -10.85 2.51
C GLU A 33 1.03 -10.59 1.56
N LYS A 34 -0.23 -10.65 2.02
CA LYS A 34 -1.41 -10.36 1.20
C LYS A 34 -2.43 -9.56 1.99
N CYS A 35 -2.87 -8.49 1.35
CA CYS A 35 -3.86 -7.56 1.87
C CYS A 35 -5.25 -7.95 1.34
N SER A 36 -6.17 -8.39 2.20
CA SER A 36 -7.57 -8.65 1.79
C SER A 36 -8.30 -7.36 1.37
N CYS A 37 -7.84 -6.22 1.87
CA CYS A 37 -8.44 -4.93 1.59
C CYS A 37 -8.15 -4.40 0.17
N CYS A 38 -7.05 -4.86 -0.45
CA CYS A 38 -6.66 -4.43 -1.80
C CYS A 38 -6.71 -5.53 -2.86
N ALA A 39 -7.28 -6.68 -2.52
CA ALA A 39 -7.83 -7.62 -3.50
C ALA A 39 -8.85 -6.92 -4.42
#